data_AF-A0A836BDF1-F1
#
_entry.id   AF-A0A836BDF1-F1
#
_cell.length_a   1.000
_cell.length_b   1.000
_cell.length_c   1.000
_cell.angle_alpha   90.00
_cell.angle_beta   90.00
_cell.angle_gamma   90.00
#
_symmetry.space_group_name_H-M   'P 1'
#
loop_
_entity.id
_entity.type
_entity.pdbx_description
1 polymer ?
#
loop_
_entity_poly.entity_id
_entity_poly.type
_entity_poly.pdbx_seq_one_letter_code
_entity_poly.pdbx_strand_id
1 'polypeptide(L)' 'MTAKMWIKTKADTDGVEYWYIDYEKGTVSRSNQKPKYVNVKKWNGSIEDFLKNKQVKILEINENEIKFETD' A
#
# COMPACT_ATOMS: atom_id res chain seq x y z
N MET A 1 14.53 -2.82 -7.89
CA MET A 1 13.45 -3.06 -6.88
C MET A 1 12.29 -3.73 -7.59
N THR A 2 11.50 -4.57 -6.92
CA THR A 2 10.26 -5.09 -7.52
C THR A 2 9.31 -3.90 -7.69
N ALA A 3 9.09 -3.48 -8.93
CA ALA A 3 8.37 -2.25 -9.30
C ALA A 3 6.98 -2.14 -8.66
N LYS A 4 6.31 -3.29 -8.48
CA LYS A 4 4.91 -3.38 -8.09
C LYS A 4 4.70 -4.45 -7.03
N MET A 5 3.87 -4.18 -6.04
CA MET A 5 3.57 -5.14 -4.98
C MET A 5 2.16 -4.99 -4.40
N TRP A 6 1.60 -6.09 -3.94
CA TRP A 6 0.36 -6.09 -3.18
C TRP A 6 0.63 -6.20 -1.69
N ILE A 7 -0.06 -5.37 -0.91
CA ILE A 7 -0.08 -5.45 0.55
C ILE A 7 -1.49 -5.72 1.04
N LYS A 8 -1.57 -6.56 2.05
CA LYS A 8 -2.73 -6.75 2.90
C LYS A 8 -2.45 -6.06 4.22
N THR A 9 -3.16 -4.98 4.51
CA THR A 9 -3.13 -4.34 5.83
C THR A 9 -4.18 -4.96 6.73
N LYS A 10 -3.88 -4.97 8.03
CA LYS A 10 -4.83 -5.28 9.10
C LYS A 10 -4.67 -4.18 10.14
N ALA A 11 -5.46 -3.13 10.03
CA ALA A 11 -5.60 -2.17 11.11
C ALA A 11 -6.39 -2.83 12.26
N ASP A 12 -6.29 -2.33 13.48
CA ASP A 12 -7.02 -2.83 14.65
C ASP A 12 -8.56 -2.77 14.51
N THR A 13 -9.07 -2.21 13.41
CA THR A 13 -10.48 -2.25 12.99
C THR A 13 -10.78 -3.48 12.14
N ASP A 14 -12.00 -4.01 12.23
CA ASP A 14 -12.50 -5.28 11.65
C ASP A 14 -12.36 -5.46 10.11
N GLY A 15 -11.72 -4.53 9.41
CA GLY A 15 -11.54 -4.53 7.95
C GLY A 15 -10.16 -4.99 7.50
N VAL A 16 -10.12 -6.09 6.76
CA VAL A 16 -8.97 -6.40 5.90
C VAL A 16 -8.99 -5.47 4.69
N GLU A 17 -7.88 -4.77 4.41
CA GLU A 17 -7.74 -3.98 3.19
C GLU A 17 -6.61 -4.53 2.31
N TYR A 18 -6.79 -4.38 1.00
CA TYR A 18 -5.77 -4.71 0.01
C TYR A 18 -5.30 -3.43 -0.66
N TRP A 19 -4.00 -3.26 -0.76
CA TRP A 19 -3.35 -2.10 -1.34
C TRP A 19 -2.40 -2.56 -2.43
N TYR A 20 -2.43 -1.88 -3.57
CA TYR A 20 -1.51 -2.09 -4.67
C TYR A 20 -0.53 -0.93 -4.73
N ILE A 21 0.76 -1.23 -4.58
CA ILE A 21 1.84 -0.25 -4.59
C ILE A 21 2.54 -0.33 -5.94
N ASP A 22 2.66 0.80 -6.61
CA ASP A 22 3.44 1.01 -7.83
C ASP A 22 4.55 2.02 -7.51
N TYR A 23 5.75 1.51 -7.24
CA TYR A 23 6.92 2.33 -6.91
C TYR A 23 7.44 3.12 -8.12
N GLU A 24 7.16 2.67 -9.35
CA GLU A 24 7.56 3.39 -10.57
C GLU A 24 6.71 4.66 -10.73
N LYS A 25 5.43 4.58 -10.37
CA LYS A 25 4.51 5.72 -10.41
C LYS A 25 4.47 6.52 -9.11
N GLY A 26 5.04 6.00 -8.03
CA GLY A 26 4.91 6.61 -6.71
C GLY A 26 3.47 6.63 -6.22
N THR A 27 2.71 5.54 -6.45
CA THR A 27 1.28 5.48 -6.11
C THR A 27 0.95 4.21 -5.34
N VAL A 28 -0.01 4.33 -4.43
CA VAL A 28 -0.65 3.20 -3.76
C VAL A 28 -2.14 3.31 -3.90
N SER A 29 -2.79 2.32 -4.49
CA SER A 29 -4.25 2.32 -4.68
C SER A 29 -4.91 1.26 -3.79
N ARG A 30 -6.00 1.63 -3.12
CA ARG A 30 -6.84 0.71 -2.35
C ARG A 30 -7.64 -0.17 -3.30
N SER A 31 -7.78 -1.43 -2.95
CA SER A 31 -8.67 -2.37 -3.61
C SER A 31 -9.56 -3.08 -2.60
N ASN A 32 -10.85 -3.10 -2.90
CA ASN A 32 -11.83 -3.89 -2.13
C ASN A 32 -11.83 -5.37 -2.55
N GLN A 33 -11.03 -5.75 -3.56
CA GLN A 33 -10.93 -7.11 -4.05
C GLN A 33 -9.56 -7.71 -3.71
N LYS A 34 -9.57 -8.95 -3.21
CA LYS A 34 -8.34 -9.72 -3.02
C LYS A 34 -7.73 -10.07 -4.39
N PRO A 35 -6.44 -9.81 -4.63
CA PRO A 35 -5.79 -10.21 -5.87
C PRO A 35 -5.73 -11.74 -5.99
N LYS A 36 -6.05 -12.27 -7.17
CA LYS A 36 -6.24 -13.72 -7.40
C LYS A 36 -4.93 -14.50 -7.60
N TYR A 37 -3.96 -13.92 -8.30
CA TYR A 37 -2.74 -14.63 -8.74
C TYR A 37 -1.43 -13.94 -8.30
N VAL A 38 -1.51 -13.00 -7.36
CA VAL A 38 -0.37 -12.19 -6.95
C VAL A 38 0.02 -12.50 -5.51
N ASN A 39 1.33 -12.56 -5.26
CA ASN A 39 1.85 -12.69 -3.90
C ASN A 39 1.53 -11.41 -3.10
N VAL A 40 0.83 -11.56 -1.98
CA VAL A 40 0.38 -10.44 -1.14
C VAL A 40 1.20 -10.44 0.14
N LYS A 41 1.98 -9.37 0.37
CA LYS A 41 2.68 -9.19 1.65
C LYS A 41 1.67 -8.80 2.72
N LYS A 42 1.81 -9.39 3.91
CA LYS A 42 0.99 -9.03 5.07
C LYS A 42 1.69 -7.93 5.85
N TRP A 43 0.94 -6.91 6.26
CA TRP A 43 1.40 -5.84 7.12
C TRP A 43 0.42 -5.66 8.28
N ASN A 44 0.95 -5.68 9.50
CA ASN A 44 0.16 -5.44 10.72
C ASN A 44 0.28 -3.96 11.06
N GLY A 45 -0.67 -3.16 10.56
CA GLY A 45 -0.64 -1.71 10.65
C GLY A 45 -1.32 -1.06 9.45
N SER A 46 -1.32 0.27 9.42
CA SER A 46 -1.84 1.05 8.29
C SER A 46 -0.91 1.03 7.08
N ILE A 47 -1.44 1.35 5.90
CA ILE A 47 -0.62 1.49 4.69
C ILE A 47 0.34 2.68 4.80
N GLU A 48 -0.05 3.74 5.51
CA GLU A 48 0.78 4.92 5.75
C GLU A 48 2.02 4.57 6.58
N ASP A 49 1.86 3.76 7.63
CA ASP A 49 2.99 3.28 8.44
C ASP A 49 3.94 2.41 7.62
N PHE A 50 3.39 1.58 6.72
CA PHE A 50 4.22 0.81 5.79
C PHE A 50 5.05 1.73 4.89
N LEU A 51 4.45 2.78 4.32
CA LEU A 51 5.14 3.74 3.47
C LEU A 51 6.21 4.52 4.25
N LYS A 52 5.90 4.99 5.45
CA LYS A 52 6.89 5.63 6.34
C LYS A 52 8.06 4.69 6.66
N ASN A 53 7.78 3.40 6.92
CA ASN A 53 8.82 2.39 7.13
C ASN A 53 9.72 2.20 5.90
N LYS A 54 9.18 2.40 4.69
CA LYS A 54 9.93 2.36 3.44
C LYS A 54 10.73 3.62 3.13
N GLN A 55 10.76 4.59 4.07
CA GLN A 55 11.45 5.86 3.89
C GLN A 55 10.98 6.62 2.63
N VAL A 56 9.71 6.44 2.26
CA VAL A 56 9.11 7.22 1.16
C VAL A 56 8.43 8.47 1.69
N LYS A 57 8.47 9.53 0.91
CA LYS A 57 7.83 10.81 1.23
C LYS A 57 6.41 10.82 0.67
N ILE A 58 5.40 10.82 1.55
CA ILE A 58 4.00 10.90 1.14
C ILE A 58 3.71 12.34 0.66
N LEU A 59 3.12 12.46 -0.53
CA LEU A 59 2.75 13.73 -1.14
C LEU A 59 1.26 14.05 -0.96
N GLU A 60 0.40 13.07 -1.20
CA GLU A 60 -1.05 13.24 -1.19
C GLU A 60 -1.72 11.96 -0.67
N ILE A 61 -2.75 12.10 0.17
CA ILE A 61 -3.54 11.00 0.70
C ILE A 61 -5.01 11.25 0.36
N ASN A 62 -5.59 10.34 -0.40
CA ASN A 62 -7.01 10.26 -0.72
C ASN A 62 -7.58 8.93 -0.17
N GLU A 63 -8.91 8.83 -0.03
CA GLU A 63 -9.58 7.62 0.51
C GLU A 63 -9.22 6.31 -0.22
N ASN A 64 -8.86 6.39 -1.50
CA ASN A 64 -8.57 5.25 -2.36
C ASN A 64 -7.16 5.25 -2.95
N GLU A 65 -6.38 6.33 -2.78
CA GLU A 65 -5.05 6.44 -3.39
C GLU A 65 -4.11 7.29 -2.54
N ILE A 66 -2.85 6.87 -2.43
CA ILE A 66 -1.76 7.60 -1.79
C ILE A 66 -0.67 7.83 -2.82
N LYS A 67 -0.24 9.08 -3.01
CA LYS A 67 0.92 9.42 -3.83
C LYS A 67 2.14 9.62 -2.94
N PHE A 68 3.28 9.10 -3.35
CA PHE A 68 4.54 9.21 -2.64
C PHE A 68 5.72 9.31 -3.60
N GLU A 69 6.82 9.86 -3.12
CA GLU A 69 8.12 9.84 -3.80
C GLU A 69 9.09 8.94 -3.05
N THR A 70 9.87 8.16 -3.79
CA THR A 70 11.03 7.45 -3.26
C THR A 70 12.23 8.39 -3.35
N ASP A 71 12.96 8.55 -2.24
CA ASP A 71 14.23 9.28 -2.21
C ASP A 71 15.28 8.63 -3.15
#